data_AF-A0A7J8ELA6-F1
#
_entry.id   AF-A0A7J8ELA6-F1
#
_cell.length_a   1.000
_cell.length_b   1.000
_cell.length_c   1.000
_cell.angle_alpha   90.00
_cell.angle_beta   90.00
_cell.angle_gamma   90.00
#
_symmetry.space_group_name_H-M   'P 1'
#
loop_
_entity.id
_entity.type
_entity.pdbx_description
1 polymer ?
#
loop_
_entity_poly.entity_id
_entity_poly.type
_entity_poly.pdbx_seq_one_letter_code
_entity_poly.pdbx_strand_id
1 'polypeptide(L)'
;MNLLGDKVKLKHPVTCVDQSGENIIIETLNHEIYKCRYVISAIPPTLTAKIHFRPELPTERNQLIQRVPMGAIIKCMMYYKEAFWRKKDYCGCMIIEDEEAPISITLDDTKPDGSLPAIMGFILARKAVQLSKLHEDIRKRKICELYSKVLESEEALHPVHYEEKNWCEEQYSGGCYTAYFPPGIMTQYGRVIRQPVGRIYFAGTETATHWSGYMEGAVEAGERAARQVLNALGRLPKQDICIQEPESEDVPAFEITHTFWERNLPSVSGLLKIVGFPTSVTALCFLAYKFRLLTRS
;
A
#
# COMPACT_ATOMS: atom_id res chain seq x y z
N MET A 1 -10.39 16.17 -17.43
CA MET A 1 -9.70 17.49 -17.47
C MET A 1 -10.65 18.70 -17.38
N ASN A 2 -11.99 18.55 -17.42
CA ASN A 2 -12.91 19.70 -17.51
C ASN A 2 -13.12 20.51 -16.20
N LEU A 3 -12.90 19.95 -15.01
CA LEU A 3 -13.20 20.65 -13.75
C LEU A 3 -12.14 21.69 -13.33
N LEU A 4 -10.86 21.38 -13.53
CA LEU A 4 -9.74 22.26 -13.15
C LEU A 4 -9.11 22.98 -14.34
N GLY A 5 -9.38 22.54 -15.57
CA GLY A 5 -8.94 23.19 -16.80
C GLY A 5 -7.44 23.50 -16.80
N ASP A 6 -7.13 24.76 -17.06
CA ASP A 6 -5.78 25.31 -17.15
C ASP A 6 -5.08 25.53 -15.81
N LYS A 7 -5.76 25.30 -14.68
CA LYS A 7 -5.16 25.37 -13.32
C LYS A 7 -4.19 24.21 -13.07
N VAL A 8 -4.28 23.12 -13.85
CA VAL A 8 -3.32 22.01 -13.80
C VAL A 8 -2.20 22.25 -14.81
N LYS A 9 -0.96 22.37 -14.32
CA LYS A 9 0.23 22.55 -15.15
C LYS A 9 1.02 21.25 -15.23
N LEU A 10 0.89 20.52 -16.34
CA LEU A 10 1.66 19.29 -16.60
C LEU A 10 3.12 19.64 -16.92
N LYS A 11 4.06 18.72 -16.66
CA LYS A 11 5.50 18.92 -16.91
C LYS A 11 6.11 20.11 -16.14
N HIS A 12 5.59 20.39 -14.93
CA HIS A 12 6.13 21.41 -14.01
C HIS A 12 6.61 20.77 -12.70
N PRO A 13 7.73 20.00 -12.72
CA PRO A 13 8.30 19.46 -11.48
C PRO A 13 8.73 20.60 -10.57
N VAL A 14 8.21 20.66 -9.35
CA VAL A 14 8.62 21.65 -8.35
C VAL A 14 10.02 21.31 -7.83
N THR A 15 10.90 22.31 -7.79
CA THR A 15 12.30 22.17 -7.34
C THR A 15 12.58 22.99 -6.08
N CYS A 16 11.89 24.12 -5.88
CA CYS A 16 12.09 25.00 -4.72
C CYS A 16 10.76 25.47 -4.13
N VAL A 17 10.71 25.57 -2.81
CA VAL A 17 9.60 26.18 -2.05
C VAL A 17 10.18 27.14 -1.03
N ASP A 18 9.97 28.45 -1.24
CA ASP A 18 10.45 29.52 -0.38
C ASP A 18 9.29 30.27 0.29
N GLN A 19 9.16 30.14 1.61
CA GLN A 19 8.14 30.80 2.42
C GLN A 19 8.70 31.92 3.32
N SER A 20 9.92 32.41 3.06
CA SER A 20 10.58 33.47 3.83
C SER A 20 9.92 34.86 3.69
N GLY A 21 9.28 35.11 2.54
CA GLY A 21 8.59 36.36 2.25
C GLY A 21 7.09 36.35 2.60
N GLU A 22 6.41 37.46 2.30
CA GLU A 22 4.95 37.58 2.49
C GLU A 22 4.17 36.56 1.66
N ASN A 23 4.60 36.31 0.42
CA ASN A 23 4.06 35.25 -0.43
C ASN A 23 5.07 34.11 -0.54
N ILE A 24 4.56 32.88 -0.61
CA ILE A 24 5.38 31.71 -0.89
C ILE A 24 5.72 31.71 -2.38
N ILE A 25 6.99 31.48 -2.69
CA ILE A 25 7.53 31.35 -4.04
C ILE A 25 7.77 29.87 -4.32
N ILE A 26 7.21 29.37 -5.43
CA ILE A 26 7.43 28.02 -5.94
C ILE A 26 8.23 28.14 -7.22
N GLU A 27 9.38 27.49 -7.28
CA GLU A 27 10.16 27.34 -8.52
C GLU A 27 9.98 25.94 -9.07
N THR A 28 9.91 25.85 -10.39
CA THR A 28 9.79 24.61 -11.14
C THR A 28 11.07 24.35 -11.94
N LEU A 29 11.25 23.12 -12.42
CA LEU A 29 12.45 22.71 -13.15
C LEU A 29 12.68 23.50 -14.45
N ASN A 30 11.61 24.02 -15.07
CA ASN A 30 11.67 24.91 -16.24
C ASN A 30 11.80 26.39 -15.84
N HIS A 31 12.15 26.69 -14.59
CA HIS A 31 12.36 28.03 -14.04
C HIS A 31 11.11 28.92 -14.04
N GLU A 32 9.92 28.35 -14.18
CA GLU A 32 8.70 29.10 -13.93
C GLU A 32 8.49 29.32 -12.43
N ILE A 33 7.99 30.51 -12.11
CA ILE A 33 7.77 30.96 -10.75
C ILE A 33 6.28 31.13 -10.49
N TYR A 34 5.79 30.50 -9.44
CA TYR A 34 4.43 30.66 -8.94
C TYR A 34 4.45 31.32 -7.57
N LYS A 35 3.49 32.21 -7.32
CA LYS A 35 3.31 32.87 -6.01
C LYS A 35 1.99 32.43 -5.39
N CYS A 36 2.02 32.08 -4.11
CA CYS A 36 0.83 31.63 -3.40
C CYS A 36 0.87 31.97 -1.91
N ARG A 37 -0.27 31.82 -1.23
CA ARG A 37 -0.37 32.04 0.23
C ARG A 37 -0.06 30.78 1.05
N TYR A 38 -0.36 29.61 0.49
CA TYR A 38 -0.21 28.30 1.13
C TYR A 38 0.18 27.26 0.08
N VAL A 39 0.87 26.22 0.53
CA VAL A 39 1.26 25.06 -0.30
C VAL A 39 0.68 23.80 0.31
N ILE A 40 0.20 22.90 -0.54
CA ILE A 40 -0.08 21.51 -0.16
C ILE A 40 0.93 20.63 -0.90
N SER A 41 1.82 19.97 -0.17
CA SER A 41 2.70 18.94 -0.71
C SER A 41 1.94 17.62 -0.75
N ALA A 42 1.55 17.19 -1.95
CA ALA A 42 0.78 15.97 -2.20
C ALA A 42 1.61 14.88 -2.91
N ILE A 43 2.92 14.88 -2.70
CA ILE A 43 3.87 13.90 -3.25
C ILE A 43 4.42 12.99 -2.14
N PRO A 44 4.87 11.76 -2.46
CA PRO A 44 5.47 10.86 -1.49
C PRO A 44 6.62 11.50 -0.70
N PRO A 45 6.85 11.10 0.56
CA PRO A 45 7.91 11.66 1.39
C PRO A 45 9.30 11.63 0.73
N THR A 46 9.66 10.53 0.06
CA THR A 46 10.96 10.42 -0.63
C THR A 46 11.13 11.46 -1.75
N LEU A 47 10.04 11.89 -2.39
CA LEU A 47 10.08 12.95 -3.40
C LEU A 47 10.02 14.33 -2.77
N THR A 48 9.40 14.48 -1.61
CA THR A 48 9.48 15.71 -0.80
C THR A 48 10.94 16.03 -0.47
N ALA A 49 11.78 15.01 -0.24
CA ALA A 49 13.21 15.18 -0.01
C ALA A 49 14.00 15.76 -1.21
N LYS A 50 13.42 15.76 -2.42
CA LYS A 50 14.04 16.33 -3.63
C LYS A 50 13.79 17.84 -3.79
N ILE A 51 12.92 18.43 -2.98
CA ILE A 51 12.58 19.86 -3.05
C ILE A 51 13.52 20.65 -2.12
N HIS A 52 14.07 21.76 -2.63
CA HIS A 52 14.81 22.72 -1.83
C HIS A 52 13.85 23.63 -1.06
N PHE A 53 13.83 23.55 0.27
CA PHE A 53 12.96 24.37 1.12
C PHE A 53 13.71 25.57 1.70
N ARG A 54 13.06 26.74 1.74
CA ARG A 54 13.56 27.97 2.37
C ARG A 54 12.48 28.60 3.27
N PRO A 55 12.75 28.84 4.57
CA PRO A 55 13.83 28.23 5.35
C PRO A 55 13.77 26.70 5.30
N GLU A 56 14.85 26.05 5.71
CA GLU A 56 14.95 24.58 5.76
C GLU A 56 13.82 23.96 6.57
N LEU A 57 13.43 22.73 6.22
CA LEU A 57 12.48 21.96 7.03
C LEU A 57 13.09 21.65 8.42
N PRO A 58 12.27 21.61 9.48
CA PRO A 58 12.75 21.20 10.81
C PRO A 58 13.46 19.86 10.77
N THR A 59 14.49 19.68 11.61
CA THR A 59 15.35 18.49 11.64
C THR A 59 14.56 17.19 11.66
N GLU A 60 13.52 17.07 12.51
CA GLU A 60 12.69 15.86 12.57
C GLU A 60 12.05 15.52 11.21
N ARG A 61 11.54 16.53 10.50
CA ARG A 61 10.91 16.34 9.19
C ARG A 61 11.95 16.01 8.13
N ASN A 62 13.09 16.70 8.13
CA ASN A 62 14.17 16.43 7.19
C ASN A 62 14.70 14.99 7.36
N GLN A 63 14.83 14.51 8.60
CA GLN A 63 15.22 13.12 8.87
C GLN A 63 14.15 12.11 8.45
N LEU A 64 12.86 12.43 8.65
CA LEU A 64 11.74 11.57 8.25
C LEU A 64 11.73 11.30 6.75
N ILE A 65 11.64 12.36 5.94
CA ILE A 65 11.39 12.26 4.50
C ILE A 65 12.49 11.51 3.73
N GLN A 66 13.70 11.43 4.29
CA GLN A 66 14.83 10.69 3.73
C GLN A 66 14.86 9.20 4.15
N ARG A 67 14.06 8.78 5.13
CA ARG A 67 14.11 7.43 5.75
C ARG A 67 12.87 6.58 5.54
N VAL A 68 11.93 7.04 4.72
CA VAL A 68 10.72 6.32 4.35
C VAL A 68 10.76 5.98 2.85
N PRO A 69 11.48 4.91 2.46
CA PRO A 69 11.57 4.46 1.08
C PRO A 69 10.21 3.93 0.56
N MET A 70 10.07 3.89 -0.76
CA MET A 70 8.92 3.28 -1.43
C MET A 70 9.09 1.76 -1.58
N GLY A 71 7.96 1.05 -1.61
CA GLY A 71 7.94 -0.36 -1.99
C GLY A 71 8.37 -0.61 -3.45
N ALA A 72 8.77 -1.85 -3.76
CA ALA A 72 9.19 -2.26 -5.10
C ALA A 72 8.17 -3.22 -5.72
N ILE A 73 7.70 -2.89 -6.92
CA ILE A 73 6.70 -3.69 -7.64
C ILE A 73 6.81 -3.52 -9.16
N ILE A 74 6.65 -4.63 -9.88
CA ILE A 74 6.32 -4.64 -11.31
C ILE A 74 4.93 -5.23 -11.43
N LYS A 75 4.00 -4.47 -12.02
CA LYS A 75 2.66 -4.94 -12.34
C LYS A 75 2.66 -5.48 -13.76
N CYS A 76 2.25 -6.72 -13.95
CA CYS A 76 2.24 -7.40 -15.24
C CYS A 76 0.81 -7.80 -15.60
N MET A 77 0.39 -7.61 -16.84
CA MET A 77 -0.91 -8.03 -17.37
C MET A 77 -0.66 -8.97 -18.56
N MET A 78 -1.13 -10.21 -18.43
CA MET A 78 -1.02 -11.22 -19.47
C MET A 78 -2.38 -11.44 -20.10
N TYR A 79 -2.52 -11.14 -21.39
CA TYR A 79 -3.78 -11.26 -22.11
C TYR A 79 -3.85 -12.56 -22.90
N TYR A 80 -5.03 -13.15 -22.94
CA TYR A 80 -5.32 -14.39 -23.63
C TYR A 80 -6.55 -14.25 -24.53
N LYS A 81 -6.70 -15.18 -25.47
CA LYS A 81 -7.88 -15.23 -26.33
C LYS A 81 -9.15 -15.54 -25.53
N GLU A 82 -9.05 -16.41 -24.53
CA GLU A 82 -10.15 -16.86 -23.69
C GLU A 82 -9.70 -16.92 -22.23
N ALA A 83 -10.63 -16.72 -21.29
CA ALA A 83 -10.40 -16.90 -19.86
C ALA A 83 -10.36 -18.40 -19.51
N PHE A 84 -9.38 -19.13 -20.05
CA PHE A 84 -9.29 -20.60 -19.98
C PHE A 84 -9.26 -21.13 -18.54
N TRP A 85 -8.73 -20.34 -17.60
CA TRP A 85 -8.72 -20.66 -16.17
C TRP A 85 -10.13 -20.89 -15.62
N ARG A 86 -11.13 -20.14 -16.09
CA ARG A 86 -12.53 -20.28 -15.65
C ARG A 86 -13.14 -21.62 -16.06
N LYS A 87 -12.73 -22.20 -17.19
CA LYS A 87 -13.17 -23.54 -17.63
C LYS A 87 -12.64 -24.66 -16.73
N LYS A 88 -11.58 -24.37 -15.96
CA LYS A 88 -10.99 -25.26 -14.95
C LYS A 88 -11.47 -24.94 -13.53
N ASP A 89 -12.55 -24.16 -13.41
CA ASP A 89 -13.14 -23.72 -12.14
C ASP A 89 -12.21 -22.82 -11.30
N TYR A 90 -11.25 -22.15 -11.95
CA TYR A 90 -10.40 -21.15 -11.32
C TYR A 90 -10.89 -19.74 -11.59
N CYS A 91 -10.89 -18.89 -10.57
CA CYS A 91 -11.27 -17.48 -10.70
C CYS A 91 -10.12 -16.57 -11.21
N GLY A 92 -8.92 -17.11 -11.45
CA GLY A 92 -7.73 -16.35 -11.88
C GLY A 92 -6.93 -15.70 -10.73
N CYS A 93 -7.40 -15.82 -9.48
CA CYS A 93 -6.61 -15.51 -8.30
C CYS A 93 -5.68 -16.68 -7.97
N MET A 94 -4.37 -16.41 -7.89
CA MET A 94 -3.36 -17.38 -7.49
C MET A 94 -2.51 -16.75 -6.40
N ILE A 95 -2.35 -17.46 -5.28
CA ILE A 95 -1.37 -17.12 -4.24
C ILE A 95 -0.20 -18.08 -4.42
N ILE A 96 0.94 -17.55 -4.86
CA ILE A 96 2.07 -18.35 -5.32
C ILE A 96 3.22 -18.17 -4.32
N GLU A 97 3.31 -19.10 -3.38
CA GLU A 97 4.35 -19.15 -2.35
C GLU A 97 5.54 -19.99 -2.81
N ASP A 98 6.29 -19.46 -3.77
CA ASP A 98 7.50 -20.08 -4.33
C ASP A 98 8.55 -19.00 -4.58
N GLU A 99 9.74 -19.09 -3.98
CA GLU A 99 10.81 -18.09 -4.10
C GLU A 99 11.33 -17.98 -5.54
N GLU A 100 11.28 -19.06 -6.32
CA GLU A 100 11.73 -19.08 -7.72
C GLU A 100 10.67 -18.53 -8.68
N ALA A 101 9.40 -18.51 -8.27
CA ALA A 101 8.31 -18.01 -9.09
C ALA A 101 8.41 -16.48 -9.27
N PRO A 102 8.28 -15.94 -10.51
CA PRO A 102 8.34 -14.50 -10.74
C PRO A 102 7.19 -13.73 -10.08
N ILE A 103 5.99 -14.30 -10.04
CA ILE A 103 4.78 -13.66 -9.52
C ILE A 103 4.44 -14.22 -8.14
N SER A 104 4.00 -13.35 -7.23
CA SER A 104 3.56 -13.72 -5.88
C SER A 104 2.04 -13.85 -5.76
N ILE A 105 1.30 -12.98 -6.43
CA ILE A 105 -0.16 -13.00 -6.42
C ILE A 105 -0.72 -12.55 -7.76
N THR A 106 -1.86 -13.12 -8.15
CA THR A 106 -2.62 -12.69 -9.34
C THR A 106 -4.09 -12.42 -9.04
N LEU A 107 -4.73 -11.71 -9.97
CA LEU A 107 -6.18 -11.61 -10.08
C LEU A 107 -6.57 -11.65 -11.56
N ASP A 108 -7.80 -12.05 -11.83
CA ASP A 108 -8.42 -11.89 -13.14
C ASP A 108 -8.66 -10.40 -13.42
N ASP A 109 -8.19 -9.93 -14.59
CA ASP A 109 -8.31 -8.56 -15.10
C ASP A 109 -9.12 -8.50 -16.42
N THR A 110 -9.86 -9.56 -16.71
CA THR A 110 -10.85 -9.61 -17.79
C THR A 110 -11.86 -8.48 -17.60
N LYS A 111 -12.26 -7.84 -18.69
CA LYS A 111 -13.22 -6.74 -18.61
C LYS A 111 -14.60 -7.24 -18.14
N PRO A 112 -15.43 -6.36 -17.54
CA PRO A 112 -16.73 -6.78 -17.00
C PRO A 112 -17.67 -7.44 -18.01
N ASP A 113 -17.55 -7.11 -19.29
CA ASP A 113 -18.31 -7.71 -20.40
C ASP A 113 -17.75 -9.06 -20.89
N GLY A 114 -16.67 -9.56 -20.25
CA GLY A 114 -15.98 -10.78 -20.62
C GLY A 114 -14.93 -10.61 -21.73
N SER A 115 -14.80 -9.41 -22.30
CA SER A 115 -13.79 -9.12 -23.32
C SER A 115 -12.39 -9.00 -22.72
N LEU A 116 -11.37 -9.15 -23.57
CA LEU A 116 -9.95 -9.05 -23.22
C LEU A 116 -9.56 -9.88 -21.98
N PRO A 117 -9.71 -11.21 -22.01
CA PRO A 117 -9.29 -12.07 -20.90
C PRO A 117 -7.86 -11.80 -20.48
N ALA A 118 -7.65 -11.51 -19.21
CA ALA A 118 -6.33 -11.16 -18.71
C ALA A 118 -6.09 -11.67 -17.29
N ILE A 119 -4.84 -12.02 -16.98
CA ILE A 119 -4.36 -12.25 -15.62
C ILE A 119 -3.43 -11.09 -15.27
N MET A 120 -3.78 -10.34 -14.24
CA MET A 120 -2.89 -9.38 -13.61
C MET A 120 -2.06 -10.10 -12.57
N GLY A 121 -0.75 -9.87 -12.56
CA GLY A 121 0.17 -10.40 -11.58
C GLY A 121 1.14 -9.35 -11.05
N PHE A 122 1.55 -9.53 -9.80
CA PHE A 122 2.56 -8.69 -9.17
C PHE A 122 3.87 -9.43 -8.95
N ILE A 123 4.95 -8.84 -9.47
CA ILE A 123 6.32 -9.15 -9.05
C ILE A 123 6.63 -8.22 -7.87
N LEU A 124 6.82 -8.77 -6.66
CA LEU A 124 6.89 -7.98 -5.42
C LEU A 124 8.30 -7.92 -4.82
N ALA A 125 8.57 -6.82 -4.12
CA ALA A 125 9.71 -6.65 -3.21
C ALA A 125 11.05 -6.99 -3.88
N ARG A 126 11.85 -7.89 -3.27
CA ARG A 126 13.17 -8.27 -3.79
C ARG A 126 13.11 -8.87 -5.19
N LYS A 127 12.05 -9.62 -5.51
CA LYS A 127 11.84 -10.20 -6.84
C LYS A 127 11.71 -9.11 -7.90
N ALA A 128 11.04 -7.99 -7.59
CA ALA A 128 10.91 -6.87 -8.52
C ALA A 128 12.29 -6.28 -8.88
N VAL A 129 13.16 -6.10 -7.88
CA VAL A 129 14.52 -5.58 -8.08
C VAL A 129 15.42 -6.57 -8.84
N GLN A 130 15.22 -7.87 -8.65
CA GLN A 130 16.00 -8.90 -9.35
C GLN A 130 15.54 -9.07 -10.80
N LEU A 131 14.22 -9.17 -11.01
CA LEU A 131 13.62 -9.44 -12.31
C LEU A 131 13.59 -8.19 -13.21
N SER A 132 13.67 -6.98 -12.65
CA SER A 132 13.81 -5.75 -13.45
C SER A 132 15.09 -5.75 -14.30
N LYS A 133 16.12 -6.51 -13.91
CA LYS A 133 17.38 -6.65 -14.65
C LYS A 133 17.26 -7.50 -15.91
N LEU A 134 16.17 -8.25 -16.07
CA LEU A 134 15.93 -9.08 -17.24
C LEU A 134 15.33 -8.25 -18.39
N HIS A 135 15.38 -8.79 -19.61
CA HIS A 135 14.59 -8.25 -20.71
C HIS A 135 13.09 -8.56 -20.49
N GLU A 136 12.21 -7.70 -20.98
CA GLU A 136 10.75 -7.86 -20.88
C GLU A 136 10.30 -9.23 -21.40
N ASP A 137 10.79 -9.66 -22.56
CA ASP A 137 10.47 -10.98 -23.14
C ASP A 137 10.83 -12.16 -22.23
N ILE A 138 11.91 -12.03 -21.45
CA ILE A 138 12.33 -13.07 -20.52
C ILE A 138 11.40 -13.10 -19.31
N ARG A 139 11.01 -11.92 -18.79
CA ARG A 139 10.00 -11.84 -17.72
C ARG A 139 8.68 -12.44 -18.19
N LYS A 140 8.18 -12.01 -19.36
CA LYS A 140 6.96 -12.53 -19.99
C LYS A 140 6.99 -14.05 -20.07
N ARG A 141 8.06 -14.65 -20.63
CA ARG A 141 8.19 -16.10 -20.78
C ARG A 141 8.13 -16.83 -19.43
N LYS A 142 8.89 -16.35 -18.43
CA LYS A 142 8.88 -16.92 -17.08
C LYS A 142 7.50 -16.87 -16.43
N ILE A 143 6.74 -15.79 -16.67
CA ILE A 143 5.37 -15.64 -16.17
C ILE A 143 4.43 -16.64 -16.86
N CYS A 144 4.53 -16.80 -18.19
CA CYS A 144 3.77 -17.81 -18.92
C CYS A 144 4.06 -19.24 -18.44
N GLU A 145 5.33 -19.59 -18.27
CA GLU A 145 5.77 -20.89 -17.74
C GLU A 145 5.20 -21.13 -16.33
N LEU A 146 5.25 -20.11 -15.46
CA LEU A 146 4.66 -20.17 -14.14
C LEU A 146 3.14 -20.39 -14.21
N TYR A 147 2.42 -19.60 -15.00
CA TYR A 147 0.97 -19.72 -15.12
C TYR A 147 0.55 -21.06 -15.72
N SER A 148 1.32 -21.59 -16.67
CA SER A 148 1.10 -22.92 -17.23
C SER A 148 1.25 -24.02 -16.18
N LYS A 149 2.28 -23.92 -15.33
CA LYS A 149 2.48 -24.82 -14.19
C LYS A 149 1.35 -24.72 -13.16
N VAL A 150 0.98 -23.51 -12.73
CA VAL A 150 0.00 -23.31 -11.64
C VAL A 150 -1.43 -23.62 -12.09
N LEU A 151 -1.80 -23.24 -13.31
CA LEU A 151 -3.14 -23.50 -13.87
C LEU A 151 -3.22 -24.85 -14.57
N GLU A 152 -2.12 -25.59 -14.64
CA GLU A 152 -1.97 -26.87 -15.35
C GLU A 152 -2.51 -26.81 -16.79
N SER A 153 -2.15 -25.76 -17.53
CA SER A 153 -2.64 -25.54 -18.91
C SER A 153 -1.57 -24.97 -19.82
N GLU A 154 -1.39 -25.58 -20.99
CA GLU A 154 -0.50 -25.05 -22.04
C GLU A 154 -1.06 -23.76 -22.67
N GLU A 155 -2.36 -23.47 -22.53
CA GLU A 155 -2.96 -22.21 -23.02
C GLU A 155 -2.30 -20.97 -22.41
N ALA A 156 -1.77 -21.09 -21.18
CA ALA A 156 -1.00 -20.05 -20.50
C ALA A 156 0.32 -19.70 -21.21
N LEU A 157 0.85 -20.59 -22.05
CA LEU A 157 2.05 -20.36 -22.86
C LEU A 157 1.77 -19.54 -24.13
N HIS A 158 0.50 -19.26 -24.42
CA HIS A 158 0.06 -18.60 -25.64
C HIS A 158 -0.65 -17.26 -25.39
N PRO A 159 0.01 -16.29 -24.72
CA PRO A 159 -0.59 -14.98 -24.54
C PRO A 159 -0.70 -14.24 -25.88
N VAL A 160 -1.81 -13.56 -26.08
CA VAL A 160 -2.04 -12.72 -27.27
C VAL A 160 -1.46 -11.32 -27.10
N HIS A 161 -1.25 -10.87 -25.87
CA HIS A 161 -0.65 -9.58 -25.54
C HIS A 161 -0.02 -9.60 -24.14
N TYR A 162 0.92 -8.69 -23.89
CA TYR A 162 1.58 -8.53 -22.60
C TYR A 162 1.85 -7.04 -22.35
N GLU A 163 1.58 -6.60 -21.12
CA GLU A 163 1.91 -5.26 -20.65
C GLU A 163 2.57 -5.37 -19.27
N GLU A 164 3.57 -4.54 -19.01
CA GLU A 164 4.11 -4.41 -17.66
C GLU A 164 4.48 -2.97 -17.29
N LYS A 165 4.46 -2.68 -15.99
CA LYS A 165 4.96 -1.42 -15.46
C LYS A 165 5.83 -1.66 -14.25
N ASN A 166 7.12 -1.35 -14.39
CA ASN A 166 8.04 -1.27 -13.26
C ASN A 166 7.91 0.10 -12.57
N TRP A 167 7.35 0.11 -11.36
CA TRP A 167 7.14 1.35 -10.61
C TRP A 167 8.42 1.86 -9.93
N CYS A 168 9.45 1.01 -9.82
CA CYS A 168 10.73 1.39 -9.21
C CYS A 168 11.54 2.35 -10.09
N GLU A 169 11.26 2.38 -11.40
CA GLU A 169 11.92 3.25 -12.38
C GLU A 169 11.25 4.63 -12.49
N GLU A 170 10.08 4.81 -11.87
CA GLU A 170 9.32 6.05 -11.94
C GLU A 170 9.93 7.13 -11.03
N GLN A 171 10.71 8.04 -11.60
CA GLN A 171 11.37 9.12 -10.87
C GLN A 171 10.42 10.04 -10.07
N TYR A 172 9.14 10.11 -10.48
CA TYR A 172 8.07 10.89 -9.85
C TYR A 172 7.12 10.04 -8.98
N SER A 173 7.50 8.79 -8.66
CA SER A 173 6.84 7.96 -7.65
C SER A 173 7.85 7.38 -6.66
N GLY A 174 8.97 6.87 -7.16
CA GLY A 174 10.03 6.20 -6.39
C GLY A 174 9.79 4.70 -6.18
N GLY A 175 8.58 4.22 -6.43
CA GLY A 175 8.13 2.85 -6.20
C GLY A 175 6.63 2.81 -5.93
N CYS A 176 6.11 1.62 -5.62
CA CYS A 176 4.70 1.39 -5.28
C CYS A 176 4.53 0.21 -4.31
N TYR A 177 3.39 0.07 -3.60
CA TYR A 177 2.24 0.99 -3.63
C TYR A 177 2.51 2.30 -2.90
N THR A 178 3.23 2.22 -1.78
CA THR A 178 3.39 3.31 -0.82
C THR A 178 4.77 3.25 -0.16
N ALA A 179 5.07 4.28 0.64
CA ALA A 179 6.23 4.28 1.51
C ALA A 179 6.07 3.26 2.65
N TYR A 180 7.17 2.60 3.04
CA TYR A 180 7.22 1.76 4.22
C TYR A 180 8.16 2.35 5.27
N PHE A 181 7.96 1.97 6.54
CA PHE A 181 8.75 2.45 7.67
C PHE A 181 9.78 1.39 8.09
N PRO A 182 11.08 1.62 7.88
CA PRO A 182 12.12 0.80 8.48
C PRO A 182 12.05 0.79 10.02
N PRO A 183 12.74 -0.16 10.68
CA PRO A 183 12.76 -0.24 12.14
C PRO A 183 13.16 1.07 12.81
N GLY A 184 12.41 1.47 13.84
CA GLY A 184 12.65 2.68 14.64
C GLY A 184 12.17 3.99 14.02
N ILE A 185 11.87 4.05 12.72
CA ILE A 185 11.52 5.32 12.05
C ILE A 185 10.19 5.89 12.53
N MET A 186 9.18 5.03 12.70
CA MET A 186 7.83 5.46 13.13
C MET A 186 7.86 6.11 14.52
N THR A 187 8.58 5.53 15.49
CA THR A 187 8.63 6.04 16.86
C THR A 187 9.52 7.28 16.99
N GLN A 188 10.60 7.37 16.20
CA GLN A 188 11.49 8.53 16.22
C GLN A 188 10.91 9.75 15.48
N TYR A 189 10.28 9.54 14.32
CA TYR A 189 9.93 10.62 13.41
C TYR A 189 8.47 10.60 12.91
N GLY A 190 7.72 9.51 13.12
CA GLY A 190 6.38 9.34 12.52
C GLY A 190 5.37 10.42 12.91
N ARG A 191 5.50 11.03 14.09
CA ARG A 191 4.61 12.11 14.57
C ARG A 191 4.54 13.32 13.65
N VAL A 192 5.59 13.59 12.86
CA VAL A 192 5.64 14.77 11.99
C VAL A 192 5.20 14.51 10.55
N ILE A 193 4.79 13.28 10.20
CA ILE A 193 4.46 12.89 8.80
C ILE A 193 3.52 13.88 8.10
N ARG A 194 2.51 14.36 8.85
CA ARG A 194 1.47 15.30 8.39
C ARG A 194 1.46 16.64 9.14
N GLN A 195 2.47 16.92 9.96
CA GLN A 195 2.56 18.18 10.69
C GLN A 195 2.88 19.32 9.71
N PRO A 196 2.10 20.42 9.69
CA PRO A 196 2.41 21.58 8.86
C PRO A 196 3.76 22.19 9.22
N VAL A 197 4.45 22.74 8.22
CA VAL A 197 5.69 23.52 8.40
C VAL A 197 5.43 24.94 7.91
N GLY A 198 5.12 25.84 8.85
CA GLY A 198 4.66 27.18 8.50
C GLY A 198 3.37 27.11 7.69
N ARG A 199 3.44 27.57 6.43
CA ARG A 199 2.30 27.61 5.49
C ARG A 199 2.31 26.46 4.48
N ILE A 200 3.12 25.43 4.73
CA ILE A 200 3.20 24.20 3.95
C ILE A 200 2.44 23.10 4.69
N TYR A 201 1.36 22.61 4.09
CA TYR A 201 0.56 21.48 4.55
C TYR A 201 0.91 20.23 3.74
N PHE A 202 0.70 19.06 4.33
CA PHE A 202 1.10 17.79 3.73
C PHE A 202 -0.13 16.91 3.51
N ALA A 203 -0.29 16.49 2.26
CA ALA A 203 -1.25 15.49 1.79
C ALA A 203 -0.46 14.26 1.31
N GLY A 204 -0.98 13.55 0.31
CA GLY A 204 -0.43 12.27 -0.12
C GLY A 204 -0.90 11.14 0.79
N THR A 205 -1.11 9.97 0.21
CA THR A 205 -1.74 8.84 0.90
C THR A 205 -0.97 8.40 2.15
N GLU A 206 0.34 8.62 2.19
CA GLU A 206 1.24 8.34 3.33
C GLU A 206 0.91 9.16 4.58
N THR A 207 0.11 10.22 4.43
CA THR A 207 -0.31 11.08 5.54
C THR A 207 -1.72 10.75 6.05
N ALA A 208 -2.45 9.86 5.39
CA ALA A 208 -3.80 9.45 5.78
C ALA A 208 -3.82 8.71 7.12
N THR A 209 -5.01 8.59 7.70
CA THR A 209 -5.25 7.84 8.95
C THR A 209 -6.07 6.58 8.73
N HIS A 210 -6.82 6.53 7.63
CA HIS A 210 -7.55 5.37 7.14
C HIS A 210 -7.04 5.02 5.72
N TRP A 211 -6.84 3.73 5.46
CA TRP A 211 -6.31 3.22 4.18
C TRP A 211 -5.09 3.97 3.61
N SER A 212 -4.14 4.36 4.49
CA SER A 212 -2.88 4.94 4.04
C SER A 212 -2.14 3.97 3.11
N GLY A 213 -1.70 4.49 1.96
CA GLY A 213 -1.09 3.72 0.88
C GLY A 213 -2.04 3.35 -0.26
N TYR A 214 -3.32 3.72 -0.16
CA TYR A 214 -4.35 3.49 -1.19
C TYR A 214 -4.86 4.79 -1.80
N MET A 215 -5.66 4.68 -2.85
CA MET A 215 -6.38 5.81 -3.44
C MET A 215 -7.30 6.49 -2.42
N GLU A 216 -7.95 5.70 -1.56
CA GLU A 216 -8.79 6.17 -0.45
C GLU A 216 -8.02 7.12 0.49
N GLY A 217 -6.85 6.67 0.99
CA GLY A 217 -5.99 7.53 1.81
C GLY A 217 -5.49 8.77 1.05
N ALA A 218 -5.34 8.72 -0.28
CA ALA A 218 -4.97 9.89 -1.07
C ALA A 218 -6.08 10.96 -1.05
N VAL A 219 -7.35 10.54 -1.15
CA VAL A 219 -8.52 11.42 -1.03
C VAL A 219 -8.60 11.99 0.39
N GLU A 220 -8.58 11.15 1.43
CA GLU A 220 -8.64 11.58 2.84
C GLU A 220 -7.57 12.65 3.14
N ALA A 221 -6.32 12.35 2.78
CA ALA A 221 -5.19 13.24 3.02
C ALA A 221 -5.28 14.56 2.23
N GLY A 222 -5.71 14.49 0.96
CA GLY A 222 -5.88 15.64 0.09
C GLY A 222 -6.94 16.61 0.60
N GLU A 223 -8.12 16.09 0.91
CA GLU A 223 -9.21 16.89 1.46
C GLU A 223 -8.87 17.47 2.83
N ARG A 224 -8.31 16.66 3.73
CA ARG A 224 -7.87 17.15 5.05
C ARG A 224 -6.88 18.31 4.90
N ALA A 225 -5.87 18.18 4.04
CA ALA A 225 -4.90 19.26 3.82
C ALA A 225 -5.56 20.53 3.23
N ALA A 226 -6.52 20.37 2.31
CA ALA A 226 -7.30 21.49 1.79
C ALA A 226 -8.14 22.17 2.89
N ARG A 227 -8.81 21.39 3.76
CA ARG A 227 -9.56 21.90 4.91
C ARG A 227 -8.67 22.60 5.94
N GLN A 228 -7.45 22.11 6.15
CA GLN A 228 -6.45 22.81 6.97
C GLN A 228 -6.09 24.19 6.40
N VAL A 229 -5.91 24.30 5.07
CA VAL A 229 -5.68 25.59 4.40
C VAL A 229 -6.91 26.49 4.52
N LEU A 230 -8.12 25.96 4.33
CA LEU A 230 -9.37 26.73 4.51
C LEU A 230 -9.54 27.25 5.94
N ASN A 231 -9.16 26.45 6.94
CA ASN A 231 -9.14 26.88 8.33
C ASN A 231 -8.14 28.02 8.56
N ALA A 232 -6.93 27.91 8.01
CA ALA A 232 -5.93 28.98 8.08
C ALA A 232 -6.36 30.28 7.36
N LEU A 233 -7.24 30.15 6.35
CA LEU A 233 -7.89 31.27 5.66
C LEU A 233 -9.09 31.85 6.43
N GLY A 234 -9.46 31.29 7.58
CA GLY A 234 -10.64 31.71 8.36
C GLY A 234 -11.98 31.31 7.71
N ARG A 235 -11.98 30.33 6.80
CA ARG A 235 -13.16 29.90 6.03
C ARG A 235 -13.82 28.62 6.55
N LEU A 236 -13.19 27.94 7.50
CA LEU A 236 -13.64 26.66 8.03
C LEU A 236 -13.24 26.56 9.52
N PRO A 237 -14.14 26.19 10.45
CA PRO A 237 -13.78 26.06 11.86
C PRO A 237 -12.93 24.81 12.11
N LYS A 238 -12.10 24.84 13.15
CA LYS A 238 -11.09 23.78 13.40
C LYS A 238 -11.67 22.37 13.51
N GLN A 239 -12.88 22.25 14.07
CA GLN A 239 -13.59 20.98 14.23
C GLN A 239 -13.93 20.30 12.89
N ASP A 240 -14.09 21.08 11.82
CA ASP A 240 -14.50 20.56 10.50
C ASP A 240 -13.29 20.17 9.64
N ILE A 241 -12.07 20.16 10.18
CA ILE A 241 -10.87 19.76 9.42
C ILE A 241 -10.90 18.26 9.13
N CYS A 242 -11.30 17.47 10.13
CA CYS A 242 -11.43 16.02 10.04
C CYS A 242 -12.92 15.69 10.00
N ILE A 243 -13.39 15.26 8.83
CA ILE A 243 -14.78 14.89 8.59
C ILE A 243 -14.83 13.37 8.45
N GLN A 244 -15.88 12.77 8.98
CA GLN A 244 -16.18 11.36 8.75
C GLN A 244 -16.96 11.24 7.45
N GLU A 245 -16.45 10.41 6.53
CA GLU A 245 -17.17 10.11 5.30
C GLU A 245 -18.39 9.21 5.61
N PRO A 246 -19.58 9.53 5.08
CA PRO A 246 -20.71 8.61 5.13
C PRO A 246 -20.38 7.29 4.43
N GLU A 247 -20.97 6.19 4.91
CA GLU A 247 -20.79 4.89 4.26
C GLU A 247 -21.39 4.89 2.84
N SER A 248 -20.70 4.23 1.91
CA SER A 248 -21.19 4.09 0.53
C SER A 248 -22.42 3.20 0.47
N GLU A 249 -23.48 3.68 -0.17
CA GLU A 249 -24.69 2.87 -0.43
C GLU A 249 -24.46 1.81 -1.52
N ASP A 250 -23.57 2.09 -2.49
CA ASP A 250 -23.27 1.20 -3.61
C ASP A 250 -22.30 0.07 -3.23
N VAL A 251 -21.41 0.32 -2.26
CA VAL A 251 -20.42 -0.64 -1.76
C VAL A 251 -20.46 -0.65 -0.22
N PRO A 252 -21.49 -1.23 0.39
CA PRO A 252 -21.63 -1.28 1.84
C PRO A 252 -20.55 -2.16 2.47
N ALA A 253 -20.11 -1.79 3.67
CA ALA A 253 -19.14 -2.54 4.44
C ALA A 253 -19.84 -3.63 5.27
N PHE A 254 -19.56 -4.89 4.93
CA PHE A 254 -19.98 -6.01 5.79
C PHE A 254 -19.04 -6.13 6.99
N GLU A 255 -19.61 -6.33 8.18
CA GLU A 255 -18.84 -6.52 9.40
C GLU A 255 -17.94 -7.76 9.30
N ILE A 256 -16.65 -7.60 9.63
CA ILE A 256 -15.72 -8.73 9.72
C ILE A 256 -16.05 -9.53 10.97
N THR A 257 -16.46 -10.78 10.78
CA THR A 257 -16.84 -11.66 11.88
C THR A 257 -15.80 -12.76 12.10
N HIS A 258 -15.66 -13.19 13.36
CA HIS A 258 -14.82 -14.31 13.76
C HIS A 258 -15.65 -15.36 14.48
N THR A 259 -15.53 -16.61 14.05
CA THR A 259 -16.15 -17.77 14.65
C THR A 259 -15.72 -17.94 16.11
N PHE A 260 -16.45 -18.78 16.84
CA PHE A 260 -16.04 -19.18 18.19
C PHE A 260 -14.63 -19.80 18.18
N TRP A 261 -14.31 -20.64 17.19
CA TRP A 261 -13.05 -21.35 17.12
C TRP A 261 -11.87 -20.43 16.80
N GLU A 262 -12.00 -19.49 15.86
CA GLU A 262 -10.92 -18.53 15.56
C GLU A 262 -10.53 -17.69 16.77
N ARG A 263 -11.51 -17.37 17.64
CA ARG A 263 -11.26 -16.60 18.87
C ARG A 263 -10.69 -17.42 20.02
N ASN A 264 -11.00 -18.71 20.08
CA ASN A 264 -10.75 -19.54 21.27
C ASN A 264 -9.76 -20.69 21.06
N LEU A 265 -9.44 -21.06 19.81
CA LEU A 265 -8.39 -22.04 19.54
C LEU A 265 -7.05 -21.51 20.08
N PRO A 266 -6.32 -22.30 20.88
CA PRO A 266 -5.07 -21.84 21.43
C PRO A 266 -4.01 -21.75 20.34
N SER A 267 -3.05 -20.84 20.53
CA SER A 267 -1.79 -20.88 19.78
C SER A 267 -1.04 -22.19 20.05
N VAL A 268 0.00 -22.51 19.26
CA VAL A 268 0.83 -23.71 19.49
C VAL A 268 1.40 -23.74 20.91
N SER A 269 1.91 -22.61 21.43
CA SER A 269 2.41 -22.54 22.81
C SER A 269 1.29 -22.58 23.85
N GLY A 270 0.11 -22.05 23.52
CA GLY A 270 -1.11 -22.20 24.33
C GLY A 270 -1.51 -23.67 24.45
N LEU A 271 -1.48 -24.41 23.34
CA LEU A 271 -1.77 -25.84 23.31
C LEU A 271 -0.77 -26.61 24.17
N LEU A 272 0.54 -26.33 24.07
CA LEU A 272 1.54 -27.01 24.92
C LEU A 272 1.30 -26.75 26.42
N LYS A 273 0.88 -25.55 26.82
CA LYS A 273 0.48 -25.25 28.21
C LYS A 273 -0.77 -26.02 28.61
N ILE A 274 -1.77 -26.05 27.72
CA ILE A 274 -3.05 -26.75 27.94
C ILE A 274 -2.88 -28.26 27.87
N VAL A 275 -1.87 -28.82 27.22
CA VAL A 275 -1.59 -30.26 27.24
C VAL A 275 -0.81 -30.62 28.50
N GLY A 276 0.20 -29.83 28.85
CA GLY A 276 1.02 -30.07 30.04
C GLY A 276 0.18 -30.14 31.33
N PHE A 277 -0.80 -29.23 31.48
CA PHE A 277 -1.59 -29.16 32.70
C PHE A 277 -2.51 -30.39 32.94
N PRO A 278 -3.42 -30.77 32.03
CA PRO A 278 -4.17 -32.02 32.10
C PRO A 278 -3.28 -33.24 32.17
N THR A 279 -2.16 -33.33 31.45
CA THR A 279 -1.25 -34.49 31.60
C THR A 279 -0.73 -34.60 33.04
N SER A 280 -0.32 -33.49 33.66
CA SER A 280 0.08 -33.48 35.07
C SER A 280 -1.07 -33.84 36.01
N VAL A 281 -2.26 -33.28 35.81
CA VAL A 281 -3.45 -33.57 36.62
C VAL A 281 -3.87 -35.03 36.46
N THR A 282 -3.91 -35.56 35.23
CA THR A 282 -4.21 -36.96 34.93
C THR A 282 -3.20 -37.91 35.59
N ALA A 283 -1.91 -37.59 35.54
CA ALA A 283 -0.88 -38.38 36.23
C ALA A 283 -1.10 -38.39 37.76
N LEU A 284 -1.43 -37.23 38.34
CA LEU A 284 -1.75 -37.11 39.76
C LEU A 284 -3.02 -37.91 40.14
N CYS A 285 -4.08 -37.81 39.34
CA CYS A 285 -5.30 -38.59 39.51
C CYS A 285 -5.04 -40.10 39.45
N PHE A 286 -4.17 -40.55 38.53
CA PHE A 286 -3.79 -41.96 38.42
C PHE A 286 -3.05 -42.45 39.67
N LEU A 287 -2.13 -41.66 40.22
CA LEU A 287 -1.45 -41.95 41.48
C LEU A 287 -2.43 -42.00 42.65
N ALA A 288 -3.30 -40.99 42.77
CA ALA A 288 -4.31 -40.92 43.83
C ALA A 288 -5.27 -42.13 43.78
N TYR A 289 -5.65 -42.57 42.57
CA TYR A 289 -6.44 -43.79 42.36
C TYR A 289 -5.67 -45.04 42.80
N LYS A 290 -4.41 -45.21 42.37
CA LYS A 290 -3.58 -46.38 42.70
C LYS A 290 -3.36 -46.55 44.20
N PHE A 291 -3.14 -45.45 44.93
CA PHE A 291 -2.92 -45.46 46.38
C PHE A 291 -4.20 -45.37 47.21
N ARG A 292 -5.39 -45.45 46.60
CA ARG A 292 -6.70 -45.34 47.27
C ARG A 292 -6.84 -44.07 48.12
N LEU A 293 -6.20 -42.99 47.70
CA LEU A 293 -6.28 -41.68 48.33
C LEU A 293 -7.55 -40.92 47.93
N LEU A 294 -8.23 -41.40 46.89
CA LEU A 294 -9.56 -40.94 46.51
C LEU A 294 -10.59 -41.69 47.37
N THR A 295 -11.27 -40.99 48.26
CA THR A 295 -12.40 -41.54 49.02
C THR A 295 -13.49 -41.95 48.05
N ARG A 296 -14.01 -43.17 48.19
CA ARG A 296 -15.27 -43.55 47.55
C ARG A 296 -16.38 -42.74 48.22
N SER A 297 -16.94 -41.78 47.48
CA SER A 297 -18.31 -41.34 47.73
C SER A 297 -19.29 -42.41 47.27
#